data_AF-A0A4V1XML4-F1
#
_entry.id   AF-A0A4V1XML4-F1
#
_cell.length_a   1.000
_cell.length_b   1.000
_cell.length_c   1.000
_cell.angle_alpha   90.00
_cell.angle_beta   90.00
_cell.angle_gamma   90.00
#
_symmetry.space_group_name_H-M   'P 1'
#
loop_
_entity.id
_entity.type
_entity.pdbx_description
1 polymer ?
#
loop_
_entity_poly.entity_id
_entity_poly.type
_entity_poly.pdbx_seq_one_letter_code
_entity_poly.pdbx_strand_id
1 'polypeptide(L)'
;MKTIQTGGRSPASATLAVASQTGNAKRRFARAAYAAFALVSGALMGASHASAEGLLVPSYIYPSGTGATQWSALATAATSVPTTVILNPNSGPGTTQDANYVAAVAKVRAAGGKVIGSTASSSTR
;
A
#
# COMPACT_ATOMS: atom_id res chain seq x y z
N MET A 1 -72.21 47.44 -4.56
CA MET A 1 -72.11 45.98 -4.45
C MET A 1 -70.77 45.52 -5.00
N LYS A 2 -69.87 45.01 -4.16
CA LYS A 2 -68.62 44.35 -4.57
C LYS A 2 -68.60 42.97 -3.91
N THR A 3 -68.67 41.91 -4.71
CA THR A 3 -68.58 40.53 -4.23
C THR A 3 -67.11 40.17 -4.06
N ILE A 4 -66.71 39.81 -2.84
CA ILE A 4 -65.38 39.27 -2.54
C ILE A 4 -65.41 37.77 -2.87
N GLN A 5 -64.52 37.33 -3.76
CA GLN A 5 -64.37 35.93 -4.13
C GLN A 5 -63.33 35.28 -3.21
N THR A 6 -63.80 34.55 -2.20
CA THR A 6 -62.96 33.84 -1.24
C THR A 6 -62.41 32.55 -1.88
N GLY A 7 -61.15 32.58 -2.31
CA GLY A 7 -60.47 31.43 -2.91
C GLY A 7 -60.10 30.37 -1.87
N GLY A 8 -61.03 29.45 -1.59
CA GLY A 8 -60.75 28.25 -0.79
C GLY A 8 -59.95 27.23 -1.59
N ARG A 9 -58.71 26.93 -1.18
CA ARG A 9 -57.96 25.77 -1.70
C ARG A 9 -58.70 24.49 -1.30
N SER A 10 -59.15 23.72 -2.29
CA SER A 10 -59.83 22.44 -2.08
C SER A 10 -58.96 21.46 -1.29
N PRO A 11 -59.52 20.69 -0.34
CA PRO A 11 -58.77 19.74 0.50
C PRO A 11 -57.98 18.70 -0.30
N ALA A 12 -58.45 18.35 -1.51
CA ALA A 12 -57.74 17.44 -2.41
C ALA A 12 -56.34 17.94 -2.82
N SER A 13 -56.17 19.26 -3.01
CA SER A 13 -54.89 19.86 -3.39
C SER A 13 -53.88 19.86 -2.25
N ALA A 14 -54.34 19.94 -0.99
CA ALA A 14 -53.48 19.87 0.19
C ALA A 14 -52.99 18.43 0.44
N THR A 15 -53.86 17.42 0.22
CA THR A 15 -53.50 16.01 0.35
C THR A 15 -52.49 15.56 -0.71
N LEU A 16 -52.62 16.03 -1.96
CA LEU A 16 -51.65 15.76 -3.03
C LEU A 16 -50.28 16.43 -2.78
N ALA A 17 -50.29 17.65 -2.22
CA ALA A 17 -49.05 18.36 -1.86
C ALA A 17 -48.28 17.62 -0.74
N VAL A 18 -48.98 17.15 0.31
CA VAL A 18 -48.37 16.37 1.39
C VAL A 18 -47.84 15.02 0.87
N ALA A 19 -48.62 14.29 0.08
CA ALA A 19 -48.21 13.00 -0.47
C ALA A 19 -46.98 13.11 -1.40
N SER A 20 -46.91 14.16 -2.23
CA SER A 20 -45.76 14.43 -3.10
C SER A 20 -44.52 14.85 -2.30
N GLN A 21 -44.69 15.63 -1.22
CA GLN A 21 -43.61 16.05 -0.33
C GLN A 21 -43.01 14.84 0.43
N THR A 22 -43.84 13.90 0.88
CA THR A 22 -43.40 12.65 1.52
C THR A 22 -42.69 11.71 0.54
N GLY A 23 -43.17 11.59 -0.70
CA GLY A 23 -42.51 10.78 -1.74
C GLY A 23 -41.15 11.34 -2.17
N ASN A 24 -41.04 12.67 -2.26
CA ASN A 24 -39.80 13.35 -2.61
C ASN A 24 -38.76 13.28 -1.48
N ALA A 25 -39.18 13.35 -0.21
CA ALA A 25 -38.29 13.15 0.94
C ALA A 25 -37.70 11.74 0.95
N LYS A 26 -38.53 10.69 0.83
CA LYS A 26 -38.08 9.29 0.78
C LYS A 26 -37.10 9.03 -0.37
N ARG A 27 -37.34 9.60 -1.55
CA ARG A 27 -36.45 9.53 -2.72
C ARG A 27 -35.13 10.27 -2.51
N ARG A 28 -35.14 11.41 -1.82
CA ARG A 28 -33.93 12.17 -1.47
C ARG A 28 -33.08 11.44 -0.43
N PHE A 29 -33.70 10.84 0.60
CA PHE A 29 -33.00 10.00 1.57
C PHE A 29 -32.42 8.73 0.93
N ALA A 30 -33.18 8.05 0.06
CA ALA A 30 -32.71 6.87 -0.65
C ALA A 30 -31.52 7.19 -1.59
N ARG A 31 -31.56 8.32 -2.31
CA ARG A 31 -30.45 8.78 -3.16
C ARG A 31 -29.22 9.20 -2.35
N ALA A 32 -29.43 9.88 -1.22
CA ALA A 32 -28.33 10.26 -0.33
C ALA A 32 -27.66 9.03 0.31
N ALA A 33 -28.44 8.02 0.70
CA ALA A 33 -27.93 6.75 1.21
C ALA A 33 -27.14 5.97 0.14
N TYR A 34 -27.64 5.93 -1.10
CA TYR A 34 -26.94 5.27 -2.21
C TYR A 34 -25.63 5.98 -2.58
N ALA A 35 -25.63 7.32 -2.59
CA ALA A 35 -24.44 8.11 -2.84
C ALA A 35 -23.38 7.93 -1.74
N ALA A 36 -23.79 7.87 -0.47
CA ALA A 36 -22.90 7.60 0.65
C ALA A 36 -22.29 6.19 0.57
N PHE A 37 -23.09 5.17 0.23
CA PHE A 37 -22.62 3.79 0.08
C PHE A 37 -21.64 3.64 -1.09
N ALA A 38 -21.88 4.32 -2.22
CA ALA A 38 -20.99 4.31 -3.37
C ALA A 38 -19.64 4.98 -3.07
N LEU A 39 -19.62 6.09 -2.32
CA LEU A 39 -18.38 6.78 -1.93
C LEU A 39 -17.54 5.96 -0.95
N VAL A 40 -18.17 5.28 0.02
CA VAL A 40 -17.47 4.40 0.98
C VAL A 40 -16.89 3.16 0.29
N SER A 41 -17.60 2.60 -0.70
CA SER A 41 -17.13 1.43 -1.45
C SER A 41 -15.96 1.76 -2.40
N GLY A 42 -15.99 2.93 -3.05
CA GLY A 42 -14.89 3.39 -3.92
C GLY A 42 -13.58 3.66 -3.18
N ALA A 43 -13.66 4.17 -1.94
CA ALA A 43 -12.48 4.42 -1.11
C ALA A 43 -11.80 3.12 -0.62
N LEU A 44 -12.54 2.03 -0.47
CA LEU A 44 -11.98 0.74 -0.02
C LEU A 44 -11.37 -0.09 -1.16
N MET A 45 -11.85 0.09 -2.40
CA MET A 45 -11.36 -0.67 -3.58
C MET A 45 -10.18 0.01 -4.31
N GLY A 46 -9.87 1.27 -3.97
CA GLY A 46 -8.74 2.03 -4.54
C GLY A 46 -7.39 1.78 -3.86
N ALA A 47 -7.31 0.88 -2.87
CA ALA A 47 -6.08 0.58 -2.16
C ALA A 47 -5.12 -0.27 -3.01
N SER A 48 -4.28 0.45 -3.77
CA SER A 48 -2.87 0.14 -4.11
C SER A 48 -2.54 -1.17 -4.84
N HIS A 49 -2.31 -1.06 -6.16
CA HIS A 49 -1.34 -1.91 -6.88
C HIS A 49 0.06 -1.27 -6.86
N ALA A 50 0.50 -0.77 -5.70
CA ALA A 50 1.90 -0.42 -5.53
C ALA A 50 2.67 -1.74 -5.40
N SER A 51 3.17 -2.26 -6.51
CA SER A 51 4.17 -3.33 -6.47
C SER A 51 5.34 -2.79 -5.65
N ALA A 52 5.58 -3.34 -4.47
CA ALA A 52 6.74 -2.99 -3.68
C ALA A 52 7.99 -3.38 -4.49
N GLU A 53 8.60 -2.40 -5.16
CA GLU A 53 9.83 -2.60 -5.91
C GLU A 53 10.92 -3.02 -4.92
N GLY A 54 11.58 -4.13 -5.19
CA GLY A 54 12.58 -4.71 -4.30
C GLY A 54 13.99 -4.27 -4.67
N LEU A 55 14.84 -4.07 -3.67
CA LEU A 55 16.26 -3.85 -3.88
C LEU A 55 16.98 -5.19 -4.07
N LEU A 56 17.69 -5.33 -5.19
CA LEU A 56 18.66 -6.40 -5.40
C LEU A 56 20.06 -5.79 -5.39
N VAL A 57 20.83 -6.05 -4.34
CA VAL A 57 22.12 -5.37 -4.11
C VAL A 57 23.30 -6.33 -4.16
N PRO A 58 24.23 -6.21 -5.13
CA PRO A 58 25.50 -6.92 -5.09
C PRO A 58 26.43 -6.30 -4.05
N SER A 59 26.56 -6.95 -2.90
CA SER A 59 27.39 -6.49 -1.78
C SER A 59 28.75 -7.18 -1.82
N TYR A 60 29.63 -6.70 -2.70
CA TYR A 60 31.01 -7.21 -2.87
C TYR A 60 32.01 -6.45 -2.01
N ILE A 61 31.53 -6.00 -0.85
CA ILE A 61 32.23 -5.18 0.12
C ILE A 61 32.48 -6.02 1.38
N TYR A 62 33.71 -5.97 1.86
CA TYR A 62 34.08 -6.69 3.08
C TYR A 62 33.46 -6.00 4.31
N PRO A 63 32.76 -6.72 5.21
CA PRO A 63 31.98 -6.13 6.31
C PRO A 63 32.84 -5.70 7.52
N SER A 64 33.89 -4.93 7.28
CA SER A 64 34.69 -4.26 8.31
C SER A 64 34.95 -2.79 7.93
N GLY A 65 35.35 -1.96 8.89
CA GLY A 65 35.58 -0.53 8.64
C GLY A 65 34.39 0.16 7.98
N THR A 66 34.62 0.85 6.86
CA THR A 66 33.56 1.50 6.07
C THR A 66 32.55 0.50 5.49
N GLY A 67 32.98 -0.73 5.19
CA GLY A 67 32.10 -1.80 4.73
C GLY A 67 31.09 -2.22 5.80
N ALA A 68 31.44 -2.18 7.08
CA ALA A 68 30.49 -2.44 8.17
C ALA A 68 29.34 -1.42 8.18
N THR A 69 29.64 -0.14 7.89
CA THR A 69 28.63 0.92 7.75
C THR A 69 27.71 0.66 6.56
N GLN A 70 28.27 0.25 5.42
CA GLN A 70 27.50 -0.09 4.22
C GLN A 70 26.57 -1.30 4.44
N TRP A 71 27.07 -2.36 5.10
CA TRP A 71 26.24 -3.51 5.48
C TRP A 71 25.14 -3.14 6.48
N SER A 72 25.39 -2.18 7.38
CA SER A 72 24.36 -1.65 8.28
C SER A 72 23.29 -0.87 7.50
N ALA A 73 23.67 -0.11 6.46
CA ALA A 73 22.72 0.55 5.59
C ALA A 73 21.81 -0.44 4.83
N LEU A 74 22.34 -1.60 4.43
CA LEU A 74 21.53 -2.68 3.83
C LEU A 74 20.51 -3.24 4.83
N ALA A 75 20.89 -3.40 6.10
CA ALA A 75 19.95 -3.82 7.14
C ALA A 75 18.87 -2.75 7.39
N THR A 76 19.24 -1.47 7.42
CA THR A 76 18.27 -0.37 7.53
C THR A 76 17.32 -0.32 6.33
N ALA A 77 17.81 -0.52 5.10
CA ALA A 77 16.94 -0.56 3.91
C ALA A 77 15.92 -1.70 3.99
N ALA A 78 16.34 -2.87 4.50
CA ALA A 78 15.49 -4.05 4.64
C ALA A 78 14.28 -3.85 5.57
N THR A 79 14.31 -2.88 6.49
CA THR A 79 13.16 -2.60 7.37
C THR A 79 12.00 -1.94 6.65
N SER A 80 12.25 -1.36 5.47
CA SER A 80 11.27 -0.51 4.77
C SER A 80 11.02 -0.95 3.33
N VAL A 81 12.00 -1.60 2.69
CA VAL A 81 11.92 -2.05 1.29
C VAL A 81 12.36 -3.51 1.21
N PRO A 82 11.63 -4.41 0.50
CA PRO A 82 12.08 -5.77 0.27
C PRO A 82 13.50 -5.78 -0.30
N THR A 83 14.47 -6.27 0.47
CA THR A 83 15.89 -6.18 0.12
C THR A 83 16.50 -7.58 0.03
N THR A 84 17.11 -7.89 -1.12
CA THR A 84 17.90 -9.10 -1.36
C THR A 84 19.34 -8.71 -1.63
N VAL A 85 20.27 -9.22 -0.81
CA VAL A 85 21.70 -8.96 -0.93
C VAL A 85 22.39 -10.15 -1.57
N ILE A 86 23.22 -9.92 -2.59
CA ILE A 86 24.12 -10.93 -3.15
C ILE A 86 25.46 -10.84 -2.41
N LEU A 87 25.77 -11.89 -1.66
CA LEU A 87 26.98 -12.09 -0.88
C LEU A 87 28.05 -12.75 -1.74
N ASN A 88 29.25 -12.16 -1.80
CA ASN A 88 30.38 -12.72 -2.53
C ASN A 88 31.72 -12.55 -1.78
N PRO A 89 32.03 -13.42 -0.79
CA PRO A 89 33.26 -13.31 0.00
C PRO A 89 34.55 -13.46 -0.82
N ASN A 90 34.54 -14.35 -1.82
CA ASN A 90 35.74 -14.66 -2.61
C ASN A 90 35.40 -15.15 -4.03
N SER A 91 34.56 -14.43 -4.77
CA SER A 91 34.03 -14.89 -6.07
C SER A 91 33.34 -16.27 -5.98
N GLY A 92 32.66 -16.49 -4.85
CA GLY A 92 32.17 -17.78 -4.37
C GLY A 92 32.03 -17.78 -2.84
N PRO A 93 31.59 -18.90 -2.24
CA PRO A 93 31.39 -19.00 -0.78
C PRO A 93 32.68 -18.91 0.05
N GLY A 94 33.85 -19.03 -0.58
CA GLY A 94 35.13 -19.18 0.12
C GLY A 94 35.32 -20.58 0.71
N THR A 95 36.47 -20.81 1.34
CA THR A 95 36.82 -22.10 1.99
C THR A 95 36.60 -22.11 3.49
N THR A 96 36.47 -20.93 4.10
CA THR A 96 36.34 -20.75 5.55
C THR A 96 35.26 -19.72 5.84
N GLN A 97 34.45 -19.96 6.87
CA GLN A 97 33.45 -19.02 7.33
C GLN A 97 34.11 -17.83 8.05
N ASP A 98 33.89 -16.63 7.52
CA ASP A 98 34.39 -15.38 8.10
C ASP A 98 33.34 -14.78 9.05
N ALA A 99 33.75 -14.48 10.28
CA ALA A 99 32.87 -13.98 11.34
C ALA A 99 32.24 -12.62 11.03
N ASN A 100 32.91 -11.75 10.27
CA ASN A 100 32.38 -10.45 9.86
C ASN A 100 31.22 -10.64 8.88
N TYR A 101 31.36 -11.55 7.90
CA TYR A 101 30.25 -11.88 7.01
C TYR A 101 29.09 -12.54 7.77
N VAL A 102 29.35 -13.43 8.72
CA VAL A 102 28.31 -14.04 9.57
C VAL A 102 27.51 -12.96 10.31
N ALA A 103 28.20 -12.04 10.98
CA ALA A 103 27.55 -10.96 11.72
C ALA A 103 26.73 -10.04 10.81
N ALA A 104 27.25 -9.70 9.63
CA ALA A 104 26.56 -8.84 8.68
C ALA A 104 25.30 -9.52 8.09
N VAL A 105 25.41 -10.79 7.70
CA VAL A 105 24.28 -11.60 7.21
C VAL A 105 23.19 -11.71 8.27
N ALA A 106 23.57 -11.95 9.54
CA ALA A 106 22.62 -12.03 10.64
C ALA A 106 21.82 -10.72 10.81
N LYS A 107 22.49 -9.55 10.73
CA LYS A 107 21.84 -8.24 10.83
C LYS A 107 20.83 -8.00 9.71
N VAL A 108 21.20 -8.29 8.45
CA VAL A 108 20.28 -8.12 7.31
C VAL A 108 19.06 -9.04 7.44
N ARG A 109 19.27 -10.30 7.82
CA ARG A 109 18.17 -11.26 8.03
C ARG A 109 17.26 -10.85 9.19
N ALA A 110 17.83 -10.38 10.29
CA ALA A 110 17.07 -9.89 11.44
C ALA A 110 16.18 -8.68 11.08
N ALA A 111 16.62 -7.85 10.13
CA ALA A 111 15.84 -6.73 9.60
C ALA A 111 14.78 -7.11 8.56
N GLY A 112 14.63 -8.41 8.23
CA GLY A 112 13.66 -8.90 7.24
C GLY A 112 14.22 -9.06 5.81
N GLY A 113 15.51 -8.77 5.61
CA GLY A 113 16.18 -8.90 4.31
C GLY A 113 16.54 -10.35 3.96
N LYS A 114 16.71 -10.62 2.67
CA LYS A 114 17.22 -11.89 2.13
C LYS A 114 18.71 -11.75 1.79
N VAL A 115 19.46 -12.83 1.96
CA VAL A 115 20.86 -12.89 1.50
C VAL A 115 21.08 -14.18 0.72
N ILE A 116 21.59 -14.05 -0.51
CA ILE A 116 21.93 -15.14 -1.42
C ILE A 116 23.42 -15.12 -1.75
N GLY A 117 24.05 -16.28 -1.90
CA GLY A 117 25.47 -16.37 -2.25
C GLY A 117 25.69 -16.35 -3.76
N SER A 118 26.74 -15.67 -4.22
CA SER A 118 27.24 -15.81 -5.59
C SER A 118 28.03 -17.11 -5.74
N THR A 119 27.80 -17.84 -6.84
CA THR A 119 28.60 -19.01 -7.23
C THR A 119 29.20 -18.76 -8.61
N ALA A 120 30.51 -18.97 -8.76
CA ALA A 120 31.15 -18.87 -10.07
C ALA A 120 30.69 -20.00 -10.99
N SER A 121 30.36 -19.67 -12.24
CA SER A 121 30.14 -20.63 -13.32
C SER A 121 30.97 -20.16 -14.52
N SER A 122 31.88 -21.01 -15.01
CA SER A 122 32.68 -20.73 -16.20
C SER A 122 32.01 -21.31 -17.43
N SER A 123 31.61 -20.46 -18.37
CA SER A 123 31.18 -20.91 -19.70
C SER A 123 32.34 -20.78 -20.67
N THR A 124 32.95 -21.90 -21.04
CA THR A 124 33.87 -21.95 -22.18
C THR A 124 33.02 -21.79 -23.44
N ARG A 125 33.28 -20.74 -24.22
CA ARG A 125 32.73 -20.61 -25.58
C ARG A 125 33.58 -21.38 -26.56
#